data_AF-A0A4V1SIB5-F1
#
_entry.id   AF-A0A4V1SIB5-F1
#
_cell.length_a   1.000
_cell.length_b   1.000
_cell.length_c   1.000
_cell.angle_alpha   90.00
_cell.angle_beta   90.00
_cell.angle_gamma   90.00
#
_symmetry.space_group_name_H-M   'P 1'
#
loop_
_entity.id
_entity.type
_entity.pdbx_description
1 polymer ?
#
loop_
_entity_poly.entity_id
_entity_poly.type
_entity_poly.pdbx_seq_one_letter_code
_entity_poly.pdbx_strand_id
1 'polypeptide(L)'
;DDFGLPETAFNVCTFWLIEALHFTGRDADARALFAEMLDRRTAAGLLSEDIDPVSGELWGNYPQTYSLVGMINCAVLLSKPWSAIR
;
A
#
# COMPACT_ATOMS: atom_id res chain seq x y z
N ASP A 1 8.31 -13.67 6.40
CA ASP A 1 9.41 -13.97 7.35
C ASP A 1 9.62 -15.47 7.53
N ASP A 2 8.60 -16.29 7.24
CA ASP A 2 8.74 -17.74 7.24
C ASP A 2 9.18 -18.33 5.88
N PHE A 3 9.89 -19.46 5.96
CA PHE A 3 10.19 -20.31 4.81
C PHE A 3 8.91 -21.01 4.34
N GLY A 4 8.48 -20.72 3.11
CA GLY A 4 7.28 -21.34 2.53
C GLY A 4 6.70 -20.52 1.38
N LEU A 5 5.61 -21.01 0.80
CA LEU A 5 4.79 -20.17 -0.06
C LEU A 5 4.08 -19.14 0.84
N PRO A 6 4.20 -17.83 0.58
CA PRO A 6 3.52 -16.84 1.39
C PRO A 6 2.01 -17.01 1.28
N GLU A 7 1.36 -17.21 2.43
CA GLU A 7 -0.11 -17.29 2.54
C GLU A 7 -0.73 -15.89 2.63
N THR A 8 0.05 -14.91 3.10
CA THR A 8 -0.32 -13.51 3.22
C THR A 8 0.61 -12.64 2.38
N ALA A 9 0.11 -11.48 1.95
CA ALA A 9 0.88 -10.50 1.19
C ALA A 9 1.45 -9.43 2.12
N PHE A 10 2.76 -9.18 2.04
CA PHE A 10 3.41 -8.15 2.84
C PHE A 10 3.10 -6.75 2.29
N ASN A 11 2.37 -5.95 3.05
CA ASN A 11 1.75 -4.70 2.57
C ASN A 11 2.78 -3.70 2.01
N VAL A 12 3.98 -3.62 2.62
CA VAL A 12 5.04 -2.72 2.16
C VAL A 12 5.48 -3.02 0.72
N CYS A 13 5.51 -4.30 0.33
CA CYS A 13 5.87 -4.72 -1.03
C CYS A 13 4.85 -4.22 -2.05
N THR A 14 3.56 -4.19 -1.69
CA THR A 14 2.50 -3.62 -2.55
C THR A 14 2.70 -2.12 -2.76
N PHE A 15 3.12 -1.39 -1.72
CA PHE A 15 3.46 0.04 -1.87
C PHE A 15 4.68 0.25 -2.78
N TRP A 16 5.72 -0.58 -2.69
CA TRP A 16 6.84 -0.52 -3.65
C TRP A 16 6.40 -0.82 -5.09
N LEU A 17 5.45 -1.75 -5.27
CA LEU A 17 4.87 -2.00 -6.59
C LEU A 17 4.10 -0.78 -7.12
N ILE A 18 3.34 -0.09 -6.27
CA ILE A 18 2.65 1.15 -6.65
C ILE A 18 3.65 2.22 -7.11
N GLU A 19 4.75 2.41 -6.37
CA GLU A 19 5.82 3.33 -6.76
C GLU A 19 6.44 2.93 -8.11
N ALA A 20 6.73 1.64 -8.31
CA ALA A 20 7.28 1.14 -9.57
C ALA A 20 6.31 1.32 -10.76
N LEU A 21 5.01 1.10 -10.54
CA LEU A 21 3.98 1.35 -11.56
C LEU A 21 3.96 2.83 -11.96
N HIS A 22 4.01 3.74 -10.99
CA HIS A 22 4.10 5.17 -11.27
C HIS A 22 5.36 5.52 -12.07
N PHE A 23 6.54 5.08 -11.63
CA PHE A 23 7.80 5.38 -12.31
C PHE A 23 7.92 4.77 -13.71
N THR A 24 7.14 3.74 -14.02
CA THR A 24 7.07 3.13 -15.36
C THR A 24 5.94 3.70 -16.24
N GLY A 25 5.29 4.78 -15.80
CA GLY A 25 4.23 5.46 -16.55
C GLY A 25 2.86 4.76 -16.47
N ARG A 26 2.69 3.78 -15.59
CA ARG A 26 1.44 3.05 -15.36
C ARG A 26 0.61 3.68 -14.24
N ASP A 27 0.35 4.97 -14.36
CA ASP A 27 -0.30 5.77 -13.31
C ASP A 27 -1.72 5.30 -12.96
N ALA A 28 -2.48 4.84 -13.95
CA ALA A 28 -3.83 4.32 -13.72
C ALA A 28 -3.81 3.07 -12.84
N ASP A 29 -2.88 2.15 -13.11
CA ASP A 29 -2.71 0.92 -12.35
C ASP A 29 -2.19 1.23 -10.93
N ALA A 30 -1.22 2.15 -10.82
CA ALA A 30 -0.70 2.61 -9.54
C ALA A 30 -1.83 3.18 -8.66
N ARG A 31 -2.71 4.02 -9.23
CA ARG A 31 -3.85 4.61 -8.50
C ARG A 31 -4.90 3.58 -8.12
N ALA A 32 -5.22 2.65 -9.02
CA ALA A 32 -6.19 1.60 -8.74
C ALA A 32 -5.72 0.73 -7.56
N LEU A 33 -4.46 0.27 -7.61
CA LEU A 33 -3.88 -0.54 -6.55
C LEU A 33 -3.72 0.25 -5.25
N PHE A 34 -3.36 1.53 -5.32
CA PHE A 34 -3.31 2.38 -4.13
C PHE A 34 -4.68 2.52 -3.49
N ALA A 35 -5.74 2.78 -4.26
CA ALA A 35 -7.10 2.88 -3.77
C ALA A 35 -7.56 1.57 -3.12
N GLU A 36 -7.23 0.42 -3.70
CA GLU A 36 -7.51 -0.87 -3.06
C GLU A 36 -6.83 -0.97 -1.69
N MET A 37 -5.55 -0.63 -1.58
CA MET A 37 -4.83 -0.64 -0.30
C MET A 37 -5.44 0.33 0.73
N LEU A 38 -6.02 1.45 0.28
CA LEU A 38 -6.73 2.38 1.15
C LEU A 38 -8.01 1.77 1.74
N ASP A 39 -8.71 0.92 0.99
CA ASP A 39 -9.93 0.25 1.45
C ASP A 39 -9.65 -0.86 2.47
N ARG A 40 -8.40 -1.36 2.55
CA ARG A 40 -7.98 -2.38 3.53
C ARG A 40 -7.68 -1.85 4.92
N ARG A 41 -7.65 -0.54 5.11
CA ARG A 41 -7.36 0.06 6.44
C ARG A 41 -8.44 -0.29 7.44
N THR A 42 -8.05 -0.34 8.70
CA THR A 42 -9.01 -0.34 9.81
C THR A 42 -9.75 1.00 9.89
N ALA A 43 -10.79 1.04 10.74
CA ALA A 43 -11.50 2.29 11.04
C ALA A 43 -10.60 3.40 11.62
N ALA A 44 -9.45 3.04 12.21
CA ALA A 44 -8.44 3.99 12.68
C ALA A 44 -7.56 4.55 11.55
N GLY A 45 -7.71 4.06 10.32
CA GLY A 45 -6.89 4.45 9.16
C GLY A 45 -5.52 3.77 9.14
N LEU A 46 -5.35 2.64 9.83
CA LEU A 46 -4.06 1.95 9.96
C LEU A 46 -4.05 0.60 9.25
N LEU A 47 -2.86 0.12 8.90
CA LEU A 47 -2.61 -1.19 8.28
C LEU A 47 -1.73 -2.04 9.19
N SER A 48 -1.90 -3.35 9.09
CA SER A 48 -0.99 -4.33 9.68
C SER A 48 0.20 -4.58 8.75
N GLU A 49 1.05 -5.51 9.15
CA GLU A 49 2.18 -5.99 8.39
C GLU A 49 1.74 -6.65 7.09
N ASP A 50 0.92 -7.69 7.21
CA ASP A 50 0.48 -8.49 6.08
C ASP A 50 -1.03 -8.40 5.90
N ILE A 51 -1.50 -8.84 4.74
CA ILE A 51 -2.92 -9.00 4.44
C ILE A 51 -3.16 -10.36 3.78
N ASP A 52 -4.24 -11.04 4.16
CA ASP A 52 -4.73 -12.15 3.35
C ASP A 52 -5.34 -11.58 2.05
N PRO A 53 -4.78 -11.90 0.87
CA PRO A 53 -5.25 -11.33 -0.40
C PRO A 53 -6.67 -11.78 -0.79
N VAL A 54 -7.17 -12.87 -0.23
CA VAL A 54 -8.49 -13.42 -0.54
C VAL A 54 -9.55 -12.82 0.38
N SER A 55 -9.35 -12.88 1.69
CA SER A 55 -10.33 -12.39 2.66
C SER A 55 -10.21 -10.88 2.92
N GLY A 56 -9.04 -10.30 2.70
CA GLY A 56 -8.70 -8.93 3.09
C GLY A 56 -8.45 -8.76 4.59
N GLU A 57 -8.37 -9.86 5.35
CA GLU A 57 -8.04 -9.80 6.77
C GLU A 57 -6.61 -9.29 6.97
N LEU A 58 -6.43 -8.46 7.99
CA LEU A 58 -5.14 -7.87 8.36
C LEU A 58 -4.40 -8.81 9.33
N TRP A 59 -3.16 -9.16 8.99
CA TRP A 59 -2.34 -10.12 9.72
C TRP A 59 -0.99 -9.52 10.16
N GLY A 60 -0.36 -10.15 11.15
CA GLY A 60 0.95 -9.77 11.65
C GLY A 60 0.93 -8.54 12.56
N ASN A 61 2.05 -7.82 12.61
CA ASN A 61 2.19 -6.65 13.49
C ASN A 61 1.17 -5.56 13.17
N TYR A 62 0.54 -4.98 14.20
CA TYR A 62 -0.42 -3.89 14.04
C TYR A 62 -0.31 -2.84 15.16
N PRO A 63 -0.21 -1.54 14.84
CA PRO A 63 -0.02 -1.00 13.49
C PRO A 63 1.39 -1.26 12.98
N GLN A 64 1.55 -1.51 11.68
CA GLN A 64 2.89 -1.71 11.11
C GLN A 64 3.45 -0.43 10.51
N THR A 65 4.56 0.04 11.07
CA THR A 65 5.21 1.30 10.67
C THR A 65 5.58 1.33 9.19
N TYR A 66 6.19 0.27 8.65
CA TYR A 66 6.60 0.24 7.24
C TYR A 66 5.41 0.28 6.27
N SER A 67 4.30 -0.38 6.59
CA SER A 67 3.06 -0.31 5.81
C SER A 67 2.51 1.12 5.78
N LEU A 68 2.56 1.83 6.92
CA LEU A 68 2.12 3.23 6.99
C LEU A 68 3.06 4.19 6.25
N VAL A 69 4.38 3.96 6.31
CA VAL A 69 5.36 4.74 5.54
C VAL A 69 5.13 4.56 4.04
N GLY A 70 4.93 3.31 3.57
CA GLY A 70 4.60 3.03 2.18
C GLY A 70 3.33 3.75 1.72
N MET A 71 2.28 3.74 2.55
CA MET A 71 1.04 4.46 2.28
C MET A 71 1.25 5.98 2.15
N ILE A 72 2.02 6.59 3.05
CA ILE A 72 2.32 8.03 3.02
C ILE A 72 3.14 8.38 1.77
N ASN A 73 4.17 7.60 1.46
CA ASN A 73 5.02 7.85 0.28
C ASN A 73 4.21 7.77 -1.01
N CYS A 74 3.38 6.73 -1.17
CA CYS A 74 2.50 6.61 -2.33
C CYS A 74 1.48 7.75 -2.41
N ALA A 75 0.93 8.20 -1.28
CA ALA A 75 0.02 9.35 -1.25
C ALA A 75 0.69 10.62 -1.78
N VAL A 76 1.93 10.89 -1.32
CA VAL A 76 2.71 12.05 -1.78
C VAL A 76 3.04 11.91 -3.27
N LEU A 77 3.54 10.75 -3.69
CA LEU A 77 3.97 10.48 -5.06
C LEU A 77 2.82 10.61 -6.07
N LEU A 78 1.65 10.06 -5.74
CA LEU A 78 0.48 10.06 -6.62
C LEU A 78 -0.37 11.33 -6.49
N SER A 79 -0.06 12.23 -5.58
CA SER A 79 -0.78 13.51 -5.47
C SER A 79 -0.29 14.51 -6.49
N LYS A 80 -1.19 15.38 -6.96
CA LYS A 80 -0.76 16.55 -7.74
C LYS A 80 0.12 17.42 -6.86
N PRO A 81 1.26 17.92 -7.36
CA PRO A 81 2.07 18.83 -6.58
C PRO A 81 1.27 20.10 -6.30
N TRP A 82 1.46 20.67 -5.10
CA TRP A 82 0.76 21.90 -4.70
C TRP A 82 0.96 23.06 -5.70
N SER A 83 2.14 23.11 -6.33
CA SER A 83 2.46 24.10 -7.37
C SER A 83 1.61 23.98 -8.63
N ALA A 84 0.96 22.85 -8.90
CA ALA A 84 0.09 22.70 -10.08
C ALA A 84 -1.28 23.38 -9.93
N ILE A 85 -1.61 23.89 -8.74
CA ILE A 85 -2.88 24.57 -8.44
C ILE A 85 -2.68 26.09 -8.30
N ARG A 86 -1.44 26.57 -8.21
CA ARG A 86 -1.07 27.99 -8.18
C ARG A 86 -0.73 28.51 -9.56
#